data_AF-A0AAJ6KEF4-F1
#
_entry.id   AF-A0AAJ6KEF4-F1
#
_cell.length_a   1.000
_cell.length_b   1.000
_cell.length_c   1.000
_cell.angle_alpha   90.00
_cell.angle_beta   90.00
_cell.angle_gamma   90.00
#
_symmetry.space_group_name_H-M   'P 1'
#
loop_
_entity.id
_entity.type
_entity.pdbx_description
1 polymer ?
#
loop_
_entity_poly.entity_id
_entity_poly.type
_entity_poly.pdbx_seq_one_letter_code
_entity_poly.pdbx_strand_id
1 'polypeptide(L)'
;MKKILLIMLSIMFVVLSCKSAANPLDSKRTGKFVSEKTVSADSYLAVEVTADGGFQLYYSSDTTGNPITGGTVNTVTGNDMRGKDPNYNFQTGVMAGSLQFISDNVLKITVTFNDGSAFFKDVLCYKK
;
A
#
# COMPACT_ATOMS: atom_id res chain seq x y z
N MET A 1 -30.25 -20.26 32.64
CA MET A 1 -29.51 -19.04 32.23
C MET A 1 -28.06 -19.28 31.75
N LYS A 2 -27.55 -20.52 31.65
CA LYS A 2 -26.18 -20.79 31.11
C LYS A 2 -26.09 -20.90 29.58
N LYS A 3 -27.18 -21.29 28.90
CA LYS A 3 -27.19 -21.54 27.44
C LYS A 3 -27.13 -20.28 26.59
N ILE A 4 -27.71 -19.17 27.06
CA ILE A 4 -27.70 -17.87 26.35
C ILE A 4 -26.32 -17.22 26.42
N LEU A 5 -25.60 -17.39 27.53
CA LEU A 5 -24.25 -16.85 27.73
C LEU A 5 -23.22 -17.46 26.74
N LEU A 6 -23.33 -18.77 26.47
CA LEU A 6 -22.47 -19.49 25.53
C LEU A 6 -22.66 -19.02 24.07
N ILE A 7 -23.90 -18.67 23.69
CA ILE A 7 -24.21 -18.21 22.34
C ILE A 7 -23.64 -16.80 22.11
N MET A 8 -23.75 -15.88 23.08
CA MET A 8 -23.12 -14.56 22.98
C MET A 8 -21.58 -14.64 22.90
N LEU A 9 -20.96 -15.57 23.64
CA LEU A 9 -19.50 -15.76 23.58
C LEU A 9 -19.05 -16.31 22.22
N SER A 10 -19.82 -17.21 21.60
CA SER A 10 -19.53 -17.72 20.26
C SER A 10 -19.65 -16.66 19.16
N ILE A 11 -20.54 -15.67 19.33
CA ILE A 11 -20.72 -14.59 18.34
C ILE A 11 -19.54 -13.62 18.40
N MET A 12 -18.99 -13.31 19.58
CA MET A 12 -17.77 -12.49 19.71
C MET A 12 -16.56 -13.09 18.98
N PHE A 13 -16.42 -14.43 18.97
CA PHE A 13 -15.33 -15.10 18.25
C PHE A 13 -15.46 -15.01 16.72
N VAL A 14 -16.68 -14.93 16.18
CA VAL A 14 -16.91 -14.83 14.73
C VAL A 14 -16.60 -13.42 14.20
N VAL A 15 -16.78 -12.37 15.03
CA VAL A 15 -16.48 -10.99 14.60
C VAL A 15 -14.98 -10.68 14.56
N LEU A 16 -14.15 -11.40 15.34
CA LEU A 16 -12.68 -11.25 15.31
C LEU A 16 -12.04 -11.80 14.02
N SER A 17 -12.73 -12.68 13.29
CA SER A 17 -12.20 -13.38 12.12
C SER A 17 -12.19 -12.58 10.82
N CYS A 18 -12.72 -11.34 10.81
CA CYS A 18 -12.75 -10.50 9.61
C CYS A 18 -11.41 -9.81 9.32
N LYS A 19 -10.46 -9.79 10.27
CA LYS A 19 -9.11 -9.30 10.00
C LYS A 19 -8.24 -10.47 9.59
N SER A 20 -8.07 -10.66 8.28
CA SER A 20 -6.92 -11.41 7.75
C SER A 20 -5.65 -10.90 8.44
N ALA A 21 -4.66 -11.75 8.70
CA ALA A 21 -3.44 -11.34 9.39
C ALA A 21 -2.70 -10.29 8.56
N ALA A 22 -2.26 -9.20 9.21
CA ALA A 22 -1.37 -8.24 8.58
C ALA A 22 -0.12 -8.94 8.05
N ASN A 23 0.30 -8.61 6.82
CA ASN A 23 1.55 -9.12 6.28
C ASN A 23 2.38 -7.95 5.74
N PRO A 24 3.30 -7.39 6.54
CA PRO A 24 4.14 -6.28 6.12
C PRO A 24 5.02 -6.67 4.93
N LEU A 25 5.46 -5.66 4.18
CA LEU A 25 6.45 -5.83 3.12
C LEU A 25 7.76 -6.35 3.71
N ASP A 26 8.40 -7.27 3.00
CA ASP A 26 9.72 -7.79 3.36
C ASP A 26 10.76 -6.66 3.38
N SER A 27 11.58 -6.61 4.43
CA SER A 27 12.67 -5.64 4.61
C SER A 27 13.59 -5.49 3.39
N LYS A 28 13.79 -6.53 2.58
CA LYS A 28 14.57 -6.47 1.33
C LYS A 28 13.98 -5.55 0.26
N ARG A 29 12.68 -5.21 0.39
CA ARG A 29 11.94 -4.33 -0.53
C ARG A 29 12.06 -2.85 -0.16
N THR A 30 12.73 -2.52 0.95
CA THR A 30 12.92 -1.13 1.41
C THR A 30 13.59 -0.29 0.32
N GLY A 31 13.09 0.93 0.15
CA GLY A 31 13.63 1.91 -0.78
C GLY A 31 12.58 2.52 -1.68
N LYS A 32 13.02 3.28 -2.68
CA LYS A 32 12.15 4.15 -3.46
C LYS A 32 11.99 3.64 -4.89
N PHE A 33 10.74 3.54 -5.33
CA PHE A 33 10.37 3.17 -6.69
C PHE A 33 9.65 4.35 -7.33
N VAL A 34 10.04 4.73 -8.54
CA VAL A 34 9.49 5.90 -9.23
C VAL A 34 9.09 5.51 -10.65
N SER A 35 7.96 6.03 -11.12
CA SER A 35 7.52 5.85 -12.50
C SER A 35 8.58 6.36 -13.49
N GLU A 36 8.74 5.71 -14.63
CA GLU A 36 9.69 6.17 -15.66
C GLU A 36 9.21 7.44 -16.38
N LYS A 37 7.89 7.64 -16.42
CA LYS A 37 7.22 8.76 -17.08
C LYS A 37 6.31 9.48 -16.10
N THR A 38 5.96 10.71 -16.42
CA THR A 38 4.99 11.48 -15.64
C THR A 38 3.61 10.83 -15.77
N VAL A 39 2.89 10.80 -14.66
CA VAL A 39 1.55 10.19 -14.55
C VAL A 39 0.45 11.24 -14.39
N SER A 40 0.81 12.48 -14.07
CA SER A 40 -0.10 13.62 -13.95
C SER A 40 0.67 14.90 -14.22
N ALA A 41 0.28 15.65 -15.25
CA ALA A 41 1.01 16.82 -15.75
C ALA A 41 2.52 16.55 -15.87
N ASP A 42 3.32 17.17 -14.99
CA ASP A 42 4.78 17.05 -14.93
C ASP A 42 5.28 16.26 -13.71
N SER A 43 4.41 15.47 -13.08
CA SER A 43 4.72 14.73 -11.85
C SER A 43 4.84 13.24 -12.09
N TYR A 44 5.82 12.63 -11.43
CA TYR A 44 6.04 11.17 -11.39
C TYR A 44 5.27 10.55 -10.23
N LEU A 45 5.02 9.26 -10.27
CA LEU A 45 4.49 8.52 -9.14
C LEU A 45 5.66 7.91 -8.36
N ALA A 46 5.69 8.11 -7.04
CA ALA A 46 6.69 7.50 -6.18
C ALA A 46 6.04 6.61 -5.13
N VAL A 47 6.63 5.45 -4.93
CA VAL A 47 6.35 4.51 -3.83
C VAL A 47 7.63 4.34 -3.04
N GLU A 48 7.62 4.77 -1.78
CA GLU A 48 8.74 4.60 -0.87
C GLU A 48 8.40 3.53 0.16
N VAL A 49 8.99 2.36 0.04
CA VAL A 49 8.84 1.25 0.99
C VAL A 49 9.69 1.56 2.22
N THR A 50 9.03 1.61 3.38
CA THR A 50 9.62 1.99 4.65
C THR A 50 10.10 0.77 5.43
N ALA A 51 11.07 0.96 6.33
CA ALA A 51 11.71 -0.14 7.06
C ALA A 51 10.76 -0.89 8.02
N ASP A 52 9.63 -0.29 8.36
CA ASP A 52 8.55 -0.89 9.16
C ASP A 52 7.63 -1.82 8.34
N GLY A 53 7.93 -2.02 7.05
CA GLY A 53 7.18 -2.89 6.15
C GLY A 53 5.88 -2.27 5.61
N GLY A 54 5.73 -0.95 5.74
CA GLY A 54 4.74 -0.15 5.03
C GLY A 54 5.29 0.50 3.76
N PHE A 55 4.55 1.45 3.21
CA PHE A 55 5.03 2.34 2.17
C PHE A 55 4.32 3.71 2.17
N GLN A 56 4.96 4.68 1.55
CA GLN A 56 4.37 5.98 1.22
C GLN A 56 4.12 6.08 -0.28
N LEU A 57 2.99 6.68 -0.67
CA LEU A 57 2.61 6.97 -2.04
C LEU A 57 2.42 8.48 -2.22
N TYR A 58 3.14 9.06 -3.17
CA TYR A 58 3.08 10.49 -3.43
C TYR A 58 3.44 10.82 -4.88
N TYR A 59 3.08 12.02 -5.32
CA TYR A 59 3.63 12.60 -6.53
C TYR A 59 5.04 13.15 -6.28
N SER A 60 5.94 12.83 -7.19
CA SER A 60 7.33 13.29 -7.18
C SER A 60 7.53 14.40 -8.22
N SER A 61 8.32 15.41 -7.85
CA SER A 61 8.73 16.50 -8.76
C SER A 61 9.83 16.09 -9.74
N ASP A 62 10.44 14.92 -9.55
CA ASP A 62 11.54 14.42 -10.38
C ASP A 62 11.58 12.89 -10.50
N THR A 63 12.53 12.40 -11.30
CA THR A 63 12.75 10.97 -11.55
C THR A 63 13.48 10.25 -10.41
N THR A 64 13.93 10.97 -9.38
CA THR A 64 14.60 10.41 -8.20
C THR A 64 13.63 10.15 -7.05
N GLY A 65 12.41 10.70 -7.14
CA GLY A 65 11.34 10.46 -6.19
C GLY A 65 11.31 11.48 -5.05
N ASN A 66 11.71 12.73 -5.29
CA ASN A 66 11.54 13.78 -4.29
C ASN A 66 10.08 14.26 -4.27
N PRO A 67 9.43 14.29 -3.09
CA PRO A 67 8.05 14.73 -3.00
C PRO A 67 7.90 16.20 -3.39
N ILE A 68 6.78 16.54 -4.00
CA ILE A 68 6.43 17.94 -4.30
C ILE A 68 6.25 18.70 -2.98
N THR A 69 6.81 19.91 -2.88
CA THR A 69 6.66 20.76 -1.69
C THR A 69 5.18 21.08 -1.43
N GLY A 70 4.68 20.72 -0.25
CA GLY A 70 3.26 20.86 0.10
C GLY A 70 2.34 19.80 -0.54
N GLY A 71 2.90 18.81 -1.24
CA GLY A 71 2.14 17.70 -1.82
C GLY A 71 1.65 16.70 -0.78
N THR A 72 0.56 16.00 -1.11
CA THR A 72 0.00 14.95 -0.26
C THR A 72 0.86 13.69 -0.29
N VAL A 73 1.16 13.16 0.91
CA VAL A 73 1.83 11.87 1.10
C VAL A 73 0.85 10.90 1.75
N ASN A 74 0.45 9.86 1.01
CA ASN A 74 -0.45 8.84 1.52
C ASN A 74 0.36 7.70 2.12
N THR A 75 0.13 7.38 3.40
CA THR A 75 0.88 6.33 4.10
C THR A 75 0.05 5.06 4.20
N VAL A 76 0.68 3.92 3.92
CA VAL A 76 0.14 2.58 4.12
C VAL A 76 1.05 1.85 5.10
N THR A 77 0.51 1.39 6.21
CA THR A 77 1.27 0.63 7.21
C THR A 77 1.21 -0.86 6.91
N GLY A 78 2.10 -1.67 7.47
CA GLY A 78 2.01 -3.13 7.35
C GLY A 78 0.67 -3.72 7.83
N ASN A 79 -0.04 -3.03 8.73
CA ASN A 79 -1.38 -3.42 9.19
C ASN A 79 -2.48 -3.24 8.14
N ASP A 80 -2.26 -2.35 7.18
CA ASP A 80 -3.16 -2.07 6.06
C ASP A 80 -2.97 -3.04 4.89
N MET A 81 -1.99 -3.95 5.00
CA MET A 81 -1.54 -4.82 3.91
C MET A 81 -1.83 -6.29 4.14
N ARG A 82 -2.13 -7.01 3.06
CA ARG A 82 -2.36 -8.46 3.01
C ARG A 82 -1.65 -9.04 1.80
N GLY A 83 -1.39 -10.34 1.80
CA GLY A 83 -0.71 -11.03 0.70
C GLY A 83 0.63 -11.58 1.16
N LYS A 84 1.55 -11.84 0.23
CA LYS A 84 2.92 -12.29 0.48
C LYS A 84 3.79 -12.00 -0.74
N ASP A 85 5.08 -11.81 -0.54
CA ASP A 85 6.03 -11.59 -1.64
C ASP A 85 5.83 -12.62 -2.77
N PRO A 86 5.68 -12.20 -4.04
CA PRO A 86 5.78 -10.82 -4.54
C PRO A 86 4.48 -10.01 -4.61
N ASN A 87 3.34 -10.52 -4.16
CA ASN A 87 2.02 -9.91 -4.38
C ASN A 87 1.35 -9.48 -3.08
N TYR A 88 0.98 -8.21 -3.00
CA TYR A 88 0.32 -7.61 -1.85
C TYR A 88 -0.91 -6.83 -2.30
N ASN A 89 -1.92 -6.81 -1.44
CA ASN A 89 -3.05 -5.90 -1.53
C ASN A 89 -3.00 -4.98 -0.31
N PHE A 90 -3.48 -3.75 -0.46
CA PHE A 90 -3.57 -2.80 0.64
C PHE A 90 -4.90 -2.07 0.62
N GLN A 91 -5.36 -1.67 1.79
CA GLN A 91 -6.55 -0.86 1.94
C GLN A 91 -6.43 0.04 3.17
N THR A 92 -6.61 1.34 2.95
CA THR A 92 -6.69 2.38 3.98
C THR A 92 -8.05 3.06 3.94
N GLY A 93 -8.27 4.05 4.81
CA GLY A 93 -9.44 4.93 4.72
C GLY A 93 -9.45 5.83 3.47
N VAL A 94 -8.29 6.08 2.85
CA VAL A 94 -8.12 7.03 1.74
C VAL A 94 -8.03 6.34 0.38
N MET A 95 -7.34 5.20 0.32
CA MET A 95 -7.05 4.49 -0.92
C MET A 95 -6.92 2.99 -0.71
N ALA A 96 -7.12 2.23 -1.78
CA ALA A 96 -6.94 0.79 -1.84
C ALA A 96 -6.25 0.37 -3.12
N GLY A 97 -5.68 -0.83 -3.16
CA GLY A 97 -4.94 -1.27 -4.34
C GLY A 97 -4.11 -2.52 -4.15
N SER A 98 -3.15 -2.69 -5.05
CA SER A 98 -2.22 -3.82 -5.04
C SER A 98 -0.80 -3.40 -5.42
N LEU A 99 0.17 -4.15 -4.89
CA LEU A 99 1.59 -4.08 -5.20
C LEU A 99 2.06 -5.46 -5.68
N GLN A 100 2.83 -5.48 -6.76
CA GLN A 100 3.49 -6.67 -7.26
C GLN A 100 4.96 -6.36 -7.57
N PHE A 101 5.87 -6.97 -6.82
CA PHE A 101 7.31 -6.90 -7.13
C PHE A 101 7.62 -7.83 -8.29
N ILE A 102 7.87 -7.27 -9.48
CA ILE A 102 8.28 -8.05 -10.66
C ILE A 102 9.73 -8.51 -10.49
N SER A 103 10.55 -7.67 -9.86
CA SER A 103 11.93 -7.97 -9.43
C SER A 103 12.29 -7.09 -8.23
N ASP A 104 13.53 -7.18 -7.76
CA ASP A 104 14.04 -6.30 -6.69
C ASP A 104 14.07 -4.82 -7.12
N ASN A 105 14.12 -4.55 -8.42
CA ASN A 105 14.21 -3.20 -8.97
C ASN A 105 12.93 -2.72 -9.67
N VAL A 106 11.90 -3.56 -9.75
CA VAL A 106 10.68 -3.26 -10.52
C VAL A 106 9.44 -3.59 -9.72
N LEU A 107 8.60 -2.57 -9.52
CA LEU A 107 7.37 -2.62 -8.77
C LEU A 107 6.20 -2.25 -9.67
N LYS A 108 5.20 -3.11 -9.76
CA LYS A 108 3.92 -2.76 -10.37
C LYS A 108 2.93 -2.39 -9.28
N ILE A 109 2.25 -1.26 -9.45
CA ILE A 109 1.22 -0.78 -8.52
C ILE A 109 -0.11 -0.58 -9.24
N THR A 110 -1.20 -0.85 -8.53
CA THR A 110 -2.54 -0.36 -8.86
C THR A 110 -3.10 0.36 -7.65
N VAL A 111 -3.65 1.55 -7.82
CA VAL A 111 -4.22 2.37 -6.75
C VAL A 111 -5.56 2.91 -7.19
N THR A 112 -6.55 2.84 -6.30
CA THR A 112 -7.83 3.54 -6.41
C THR A 112 -8.01 4.40 -5.18
N PHE A 113 -8.31 5.69 -5.37
CA PHE A 113 -8.68 6.57 -4.28
C PHE A 113 -10.16 6.38 -3.94
N ASN A 114 -10.47 6.24 -2.64
CA ASN A 114 -11.82 5.92 -2.17
C ASN A 114 -12.83 7.05 -2.43
N ASP A 115 -12.35 8.28 -2.59
CA ASP A 115 -13.15 9.45 -2.97
C ASP A 115 -13.45 9.52 -4.49
N GLY A 116 -12.92 8.59 -5.27
CA GLY A 116 -13.09 8.53 -6.72
C GLY A 116 -12.26 9.57 -7.49
N SER A 117 -11.37 10.31 -6.83
CA SER A 117 -10.56 11.36 -7.45
C SER A 117 -9.60 10.82 -8.50
N ALA A 118 -9.09 9.60 -8.32
CA ALA A 118 -8.14 9.00 -9.26
C ALA A 118 -8.06 7.47 -9.19
N PHE A 119 -7.60 6.91 -10.32
CA PHE A 119 -7.20 5.51 -10.48
C PHE A 119 -5.87 5.45 -11.22
N PHE A 120 -4.89 4.74 -10.65
CA PHE A 120 -3.55 4.59 -11.22
C PHE A 120 -3.20 3.12 -11.42
N LYS A 121 -2.51 2.84 -12.52
CA LYS A 121 -1.84 1.57 -12.75
C LYS A 121 -0.53 1.85 -13.45
N ASP A 122 0.58 1.51 -12.80
CA ASP A 122 1.90 1.83 -13.33
C ASP A 122 2.96 0.80 -12.95
N VAL A 123 4.10 0.88 -13.63
CA VAL A 123 5.33 0.13 -13.34
C VAL A 123 6.42 1.13 -12.98
N LEU A 124 6.98 0.94 -11.79
CA LEU A 124 7.94 1.82 -11.14
C LEU A 124 9.29 1.12 -11.04
N CYS A 125 10.34 1.90 -11.18
CA CYS A 125 11.72 1.42 -11.12
C CYS A 125 12.41 1.93 -9.87
N TYR A 126 13.19 1.06 -9.23
CA TYR A 126 14.00 1.42 -8.08
C TYR A 126 14.93 2.58 -8.38
N LYS A 127 15.00 3.54 -7.47
CA LYS A 127 15.90 4.70 -7.48
C LYS A 127 16.77 4.62 -6.23
N LYS A 128 18.08 4.63 -6.46
CA LYS A 128 19.09 4.59 -5.41
C LYS A 128 19.23 5.95 -4.74
#